data_AF-A0A226CZ85-F1
#
_entry.id   AF-A0A226CZ85-F1
#
_cell.length_a   1.000
_cell.length_b   1.000
_cell.length_c   1.000
_cell.angle_alpha   90.00
_cell.angle_beta   90.00
_cell.angle_gamma   90.00
#
_symmetry.space_group_name_H-M   'P 1'
#
loop_
_entity.id
_entity.type
_entity.pdbx_description
1 polymer ?
#
loop_
_entity_poly.entity_id
_entity_poly.type
_entity_poly.pdbx_seq_one_letter_code
_entity_poly.pdbx_strand_id
1 'polypeptide(L)'
;MEVDPEVNKLGNVSAVKVIFIEPTGKTLEQLEAEKRRLSREYKLMTDKKHNNLVEILKSTDKSFTFKDVKALLNIPCLKGKDDVLAMLHFRSFQAQQKQQIPTISIQMELCGKTLRHWLNTNNDTDNPELWPVRRQIVKDMYEGLKYLHSNKIIHRDFRPENIMFSFSPNEKECIFPVKVGDFGLCRKVHSEHTATNTLTPGVGNDTYRALETKFLNYGIPADLYSFGLVSWEVLQRIKNTISMFDRLVNDSETGLIVEADWWLRNWAGIIVLLTKRHVQDRIQKHDKILLIDPSKSEFTAESHTWFIIKEYLVPGDIVNIDIKDKISKAYHFKVNNVTFNGVDPSTRQHLRLDILGNSCTINNLNLEFLSLKGDNFTVNNVTCNQMEVNGDGNRLTGVRILHKGDLGNEVGTGISLRGENNILKSFQCCNINLFEKRKQHNVRKKIGSKPFDKQYDSICVYISKLSKSCVIENANLRNGFIEGAKHGLNNIKCTNAIQINGRDHTMHDVDAVIFIDNSTRSPISVTKL
;
A
#
# COMPACT_ATOMS: atom_id res chain seq x y z
N MET A 1 -9.23 25.13 19.31
CA MET A 1 -10.08 25.90 20.25
C MET A 1 -9.43 27.26 20.31
N GLU A 2 -9.94 28.33 19.72
CA GLU A 2 -11.31 28.80 19.53
C GLU A 2 -11.65 28.99 18.04
N VAL A 3 -12.93 28.81 17.70
CA VAL A 3 -13.46 29.08 16.35
C VAL A 3 -13.76 30.57 16.28
N ASP A 4 -13.20 31.24 15.28
CA ASP A 4 -13.41 32.67 14.99
C ASP A 4 -14.92 32.99 14.91
N PRO A 5 -15.43 33.94 15.73
CA PRO A 5 -16.84 34.35 15.73
C PRO A 5 -17.34 34.92 14.39
N GLU A 6 -16.45 35.30 13.46
CA GLU A 6 -16.83 35.81 12.14
C GLU A 6 -17.39 34.72 11.21
N VAL A 7 -17.06 33.44 11.44
CA VAL A 7 -17.57 32.32 10.61
C VAL A 7 -19.09 32.13 10.78
N ASN A 8 -19.67 32.57 11.89
CA ASN A 8 -21.12 32.48 12.15
C ASN A 8 -21.94 33.64 11.55
N LYS A 9 -21.32 34.64 10.89
CA LYS A 9 -22.04 35.78 10.28
C LYS A 9 -22.30 35.65 8.77
N LEU A 10 -21.67 34.70 8.07
CA LEU A 10 -22.02 34.35 6.70
C LEU A 10 -23.01 33.17 6.74
N GLY A 11 -24.31 33.46 6.67
CA GLY A 11 -25.34 32.40 6.59
C GLY A 11 -25.01 31.36 5.51
N ASN A 12 -25.40 30.10 5.73
CA ASN A 12 -25.14 28.92 4.87
C ASN A 12 -25.03 29.25 3.36
N VAL A 13 -23.83 29.60 2.91
CA VAL A 13 -23.55 29.89 1.49
C VAL A 13 -23.44 28.57 0.74
N SER A 14 -24.05 28.51 -0.44
CA SER A 14 -24.11 27.29 -1.26
C SER A 14 -23.92 27.63 -2.73
N ALA A 15 -23.41 26.68 -3.51
CA ALA A 15 -23.43 26.76 -4.96
C ALA A 15 -24.72 26.14 -5.50
N VAL A 16 -25.28 26.72 -6.58
CA VAL A 16 -26.48 26.21 -7.23
C VAL A 16 -26.22 25.99 -8.72
N LYS A 17 -26.32 24.74 -9.16
CA LYS A 17 -26.28 24.35 -10.57
C LYS A 17 -27.70 24.42 -11.14
N VAL A 18 -27.94 25.32 -12.09
CA VAL A 18 -29.24 25.52 -12.75
C VAL A 18 -29.20 24.90 -14.14
N ILE A 19 -30.15 24.00 -14.42
CA ILE A 19 -30.23 23.25 -15.67
C ILE A 19 -31.59 23.50 -16.31
N PHE A 20 -31.60 24.25 -17.41
CA PHE A 20 -32.79 24.45 -18.24
C PHE A 20 -33.03 23.24 -19.15
N ILE A 21 -34.26 22.75 -19.19
CA ILE A 21 -34.65 21.60 -20.01
C ILE A 21 -35.46 22.11 -21.19
N GLU A 22 -35.12 21.66 -22.41
CA GLU A 22 -35.83 22.04 -23.62
C GLU A 22 -36.98 21.05 -23.88
N PRO A 23 -38.25 21.47 -23.73
CA PRO A 23 -39.40 20.58 -23.93
C PRO A 23 -39.77 20.39 -25.40
N THR A 24 -39.25 21.24 -26.30
CA THR A 24 -39.70 21.32 -27.68
C THR A 24 -39.37 20.03 -28.44
N GLY A 25 -40.39 19.41 -29.06
CA GLY A 25 -40.24 18.17 -29.83
C GLY A 25 -40.12 16.89 -29.01
N LYS A 26 -40.36 16.93 -27.69
CA LYS A 26 -40.30 15.76 -26.80
C LYS A 26 -41.68 15.33 -26.32
N THR A 27 -41.91 14.02 -26.26
CA THR A 27 -43.08 13.46 -25.55
C THR A 27 -42.93 13.64 -24.04
N LEU A 28 -44.03 13.52 -23.29
CA LEU A 28 -43.99 13.58 -21.82
C LEU A 28 -43.00 12.55 -21.23
N GLU A 29 -43.01 11.33 -21.78
CA GLU A 29 -42.10 10.26 -21.36
C GLU A 29 -40.63 10.59 -21.63
N GLN A 30 -40.32 11.18 -22.79
CA GLN A 30 -38.97 11.62 -23.14
C GLN A 30 -38.51 12.75 -22.20
N LEU A 31 -39.39 13.69 -21.86
CA LEU A 31 -39.09 14.78 -20.93
C LEU A 31 -38.83 14.25 -19.51
N GLU A 32 -39.62 13.29 -19.03
CA GLU A 32 -39.40 12.64 -17.75
C GLU A 32 -38.11 11.81 -17.72
N ALA A 33 -37.77 11.12 -18.82
CA ALA A 33 -36.51 10.40 -18.95
C ALA A 33 -35.30 11.36 -18.90
N GLU A 34 -35.40 12.53 -19.54
CA GLU A 34 -34.37 13.57 -19.50
C GLU A 34 -34.24 14.17 -18.10
N LYS A 35 -35.35 14.51 -17.44
CA LYS A 35 -35.35 14.96 -16.03
C LYS A 35 -34.69 13.93 -15.10
N ARG A 36 -34.99 12.64 -15.29
CA ARG A 36 -34.35 11.53 -14.53
C ARG A 36 -32.85 11.43 -14.83
N ARG A 37 -32.42 11.71 -16.06
CA ARG A 37 -31.00 11.74 -16.45
C ARG A 37 -30.28 12.93 -15.81
N LEU A 38 -30.87 14.12 -15.84
CA LEU A 38 -30.28 15.36 -15.34
C LEU A 38 -30.23 15.43 -13.80
N SER A 39 -31.25 14.90 -13.12
CA SER A 39 -31.28 14.78 -11.65
C SER A 39 -30.49 13.58 -11.09
N ARG A 40 -29.82 12.81 -11.96
CA ARG A 40 -29.15 11.57 -11.59
C ARG A 40 -28.02 11.79 -10.60
N GLU A 41 -27.25 12.87 -10.75
CA GLU A 41 -26.13 13.17 -9.84
C GLU A 41 -26.62 13.28 -8.38
N TYR A 42 -27.73 14.00 -8.16
CA TYR A 42 -28.37 14.10 -6.85
C TYR A 42 -28.78 12.73 -6.32
N LYS A 43 -29.54 11.95 -7.11
CA LYS A 43 -30.02 10.62 -6.69
C LYS A 43 -28.86 9.64 -6.41
N LEU A 44 -27.79 9.75 -7.17
CA LEU A 44 -26.62 8.89 -7.03
C LEU A 44 -25.87 9.20 -5.73
N MET A 45 -25.73 10.49 -5.40
CA MET A 45 -24.99 10.99 -4.25
C MET A 45 -25.85 11.18 -3.00
N THR A 46 -27.17 10.99 -3.09
CA THR A 46 -28.06 11.00 -1.91
C THR A 46 -27.53 9.98 -0.89
N ASP A 47 -27.51 10.40 0.38
CA ASP A 47 -27.00 9.68 1.55
C ASP A 47 -25.52 9.29 1.51
N LYS A 48 -24.73 9.87 0.60
CA LYS A 48 -23.28 9.64 0.52
C LYS A 48 -22.54 10.90 0.91
N LYS A 49 -21.95 10.89 2.11
CA LYS A 49 -21.14 11.99 2.64
C LYS A 49 -19.70 11.55 2.83
N HIS A 50 -18.77 12.38 2.39
CA HIS A 50 -17.34 12.17 2.57
C HIS A 50 -16.61 13.52 2.52
N ASN A 51 -15.60 13.71 3.35
CA ASN A 51 -14.90 15.00 3.46
C ASN A 51 -14.27 15.46 2.14
N ASN A 52 -13.78 14.50 1.34
CA ASN A 52 -13.15 14.73 0.04
C ASN A 52 -14.12 14.66 -1.15
N LEU A 53 -15.44 14.72 -0.93
CA LEU A 53 -16.44 14.84 -1.98
C LEU A 53 -17.24 16.13 -1.79
N VAL A 54 -17.68 16.72 -2.89
CA VAL A 54 -18.63 17.85 -2.85
C VAL A 54 -20.00 17.36 -2.41
N GLU A 55 -20.51 17.88 -1.31
CA GLU A 55 -21.83 17.54 -0.77
C GLU A 55 -22.95 18.14 -1.63
N ILE A 56 -23.83 17.28 -2.15
CA ILE A 56 -25.08 17.72 -2.77
C ILE A 56 -26.16 17.82 -1.69
N LEU A 57 -26.61 19.05 -1.41
CA LEU A 57 -27.54 19.36 -0.32
C LEU A 57 -28.99 19.09 -0.72
N LYS A 58 -29.39 19.51 -1.92
CA LYS A 58 -30.79 19.42 -2.36
C LYS A 58 -30.89 19.45 -3.88
N SER A 59 -31.93 18.81 -4.42
CA SER A 59 -32.36 19.03 -5.80
C SER A 59 -33.83 19.45 -5.84
N THR A 60 -34.16 20.37 -6.75
CA THR A 60 -35.54 20.78 -7.03
C THR A 60 -35.81 20.68 -8.53
N ASP A 61 -36.95 20.10 -8.89
CA ASP A 61 -37.53 20.16 -10.23
C ASP A 61 -38.66 21.19 -10.21
N LYS A 62 -38.29 22.47 -10.29
CA LYS A 62 -39.23 23.60 -10.29
C LYS A 62 -38.99 24.40 -11.56
N SER A 63 -40.03 24.53 -12.37
CA SER A 63 -39.96 25.35 -13.56
C SER A 63 -39.72 26.82 -13.20
N PHE A 64 -38.84 27.47 -13.95
CA PHE A 64 -38.54 28.89 -13.76
C PHE A 64 -39.52 29.74 -14.57
N THR A 65 -40.01 30.81 -13.98
CA THR A 65 -40.82 31.84 -14.63
C THR A 65 -39.93 32.90 -15.29
N PHE A 66 -40.54 33.80 -16.07
CA PHE A 66 -39.84 34.99 -16.58
C PHE A 66 -39.18 35.82 -15.47
N LYS A 67 -39.83 35.94 -14.31
CA LYS A 67 -39.29 36.68 -13.16
C LYS A 67 -38.02 36.01 -12.62
N ASP A 68 -38.01 34.68 -12.54
CA ASP A 68 -36.86 33.92 -12.03
C ASP A 68 -35.65 34.06 -12.97
N VAL A 69 -35.85 33.90 -14.29
CA VAL A 69 -34.77 34.08 -15.27
C VAL A 69 -34.26 35.53 -15.28
N LYS A 70 -35.17 36.52 -15.14
CA LYS A 70 -34.79 37.92 -15.02
C LYS A 70 -33.97 38.19 -13.75
N ALA A 71 -34.26 37.50 -12.65
CA ALA A 71 -33.46 37.59 -11.43
C ALA A 71 -32.03 37.06 -11.66
N LEU A 72 -31.88 35.95 -12.41
CA LEU A 72 -30.55 35.42 -12.76
C LEU A 72 -29.73 36.42 -13.58
N LEU A 73 -30.33 37.12 -14.55
CA LEU A 73 -29.64 38.13 -15.38
C LEU A 73 -29.02 39.26 -14.56
N ASN A 74 -29.54 39.52 -13.36
CA ASN A 74 -29.06 40.59 -12.47
C ASN A 74 -27.98 40.12 -11.49
N ILE A 75 -27.58 38.85 -11.52
CA ILE A 75 -26.55 38.32 -10.60
C ILE A 75 -25.19 38.98 -10.94
N PRO A 76 -24.52 39.64 -9.98
CA PRO A 76 -23.29 40.38 -10.24
C PRO A 76 -22.17 39.55 -10.87
N CYS A 77 -22.02 38.27 -10.49
CA CYS A 77 -20.95 37.40 -11.00
C CYS A 77 -21.14 36.95 -12.46
N LEU A 78 -22.29 37.26 -13.09
CA LEU A 78 -22.53 36.98 -14.51
C LEU A 78 -22.15 38.14 -15.43
N LYS A 79 -21.81 39.32 -14.88
CA LYS A 79 -21.36 40.46 -15.69
C LYS A 79 -20.10 40.10 -16.48
N GLY A 80 -20.11 40.39 -17.78
CA GLY A 80 -19.01 40.06 -18.69
C GLY A 80 -18.92 38.59 -19.11
N LYS A 81 -19.93 37.77 -18.79
CA LYS A 81 -20.07 36.39 -19.28
C LYS A 81 -21.05 36.36 -20.45
N ASP A 82 -20.67 36.96 -21.57
CA ASP A 82 -21.59 37.25 -22.70
C ASP A 82 -22.32 36.01 -23.22
N ASP A 83 -21.66 34.86 -23.33
CA ASP A 83 -22.31 33.61 -23.75
C ASP A 83 -23.42 33.16 -22.79
N VAL A 84 -23.17 33.28 -21.48
CA VAL A 84 -24.14 32.91 -20.43
C VAL A 84 -25.29 33.91 -20.42
N LEU A 85 -24.99 35.21 -20.56
CA LEU A 85 -25.98 36.26 -20.66
C LEU A 85 -26.86 36.09 -21.91
N ALA A 86 -26.28 35.79 -23.07
CA ALA A 86 -27.00 35.50 -24.30
C ALA A 86 -27.94 34.30 -24.14
N MET A 87 -27.44 33.20 -23.53
CA MET A 87 -28.28 32.05 -23.18
C MET A 87 -29.43 32.44 -22.25
N LEU A 88 -29.17 33.23 -21.19
CA LEU A 88 -30.21 33.67 -20.25
C LEU A 88 -31.23 34.60 -20.90
N HIS A 89 -30.81 35.49 -21.80
CA HIS A 89 -31.71 36.33 -22.58
C HIS A 89 -32.62 35.51 -23.48
N PHE A 90 -32.08 34.51 -24.18
CA PHE A 90 -32.87 33.57 -24.98
C PHE A 90 -33.89 32.80 -24.12
N ARG A 91 -33.47 32.30 -22.94
CA ARG A 91 -34.40 31.67 -21.99
C ARG A 91 -35.44 32.66 -21.47
N SER A 92 -35.08 33.90 -21.20
CA SER A 92 -36.00 34.94 -20.75
C SER A 92 -37.11 35.16 -21.79
N PHE A 93 -36.75 35.25 -23.07
CA PHE A 93 -37.71 35.35 -24.17
C PHE A 93 -38.64 34.12 -24.26
N GLN A 94 -38.10 32.91 -24.14
CA GLN A 94 -38.93 31.69 -24.12
C GLN A 94 -39.89 31.66 -22.93
N ALA A 95 -39.46 32.11 -21.74
CA ALA A 95 -40.30 32.18 -20.54
C ALA A 95 -41.47 33.16 -20.70
N GLN A 96 -41.30 34.25 -21.46
CA GLN A 96 -42.40 35.17 -21.78
C GLN A 96 -43.48 34.50 -22.63
N GLN A 97 -43.09 33.66 -23.59
CA GLN A 97 -44.06 32.99 -24.48
C GLN A 97 -44.73 31.77 -23.84
N LYS A 98 -43.97 30.94 -23.11
CA LYS A 98 -44.44 29.65 -22.55
C LYS A 98 -44.87 29.74 -21.07
N GLN A 99 -44.82 30.92 -20.46
CA GLN A 99 -45.02 31.23 -19.02
C GLN A 99 -44.04 30.57 -18.03
N GLN A 100 -43.59 29.34 -18.28
CA GLN A 100 -42.65 28.59 -17.45
C GLN A 100 -41.66 27.77 -18.29
N ILE A 101 -40.44 27.63 -17.80
CA ILE A 101 -39.39 26.78 -18.39
C ILE A 101 -39.09 25.65 -17.43
N PRO A 102 -39.21 24.37 -17.84
CA PRO A 102 -38.82 23.26 -16.98
C PRO A 102 -37.34 23.36 -16.58
N THR A 103 -37.08 23.37 -15.28
CA THR A 103 -35.75 23.64 -14.73
C THR A 103 -35.46 22.71 -13.57
N ILE A 104 -34.25 22.16 -13.54
CA ILE A 104 -33.69 21.46 -12.39
C ILE A 104 -32.65 22.37 -11.74
N SER A 105 -32.72 22.49 -10.42
CA SER A 105 -31.69 23.17 -9.62
C SER A 105 -31.08 22.18 -8.64
N ILE A 106 -29.77 22.17 -8.55
CA ILE A 106 -29.01 21.30 -7.65
C ILE A 106 -28.17 22.20 -6.76
N GLN A 107 -28.54 22.25 -5.49
CA GLN A 107 -27.83 22.98 -4.44
C GLN A 107 -26.76 22.07 -3.86
N MET A 108 -25.53 22.56 -3.79
CA MET A 108 -24.36 21.87 -3.28
C MET A 108 -23.58 22.79 -2.34
N GLU A 109 -22.69 22.22 -1.53
CA GLU A 109 -21.77 23.04 -0.75
C GLU A 109 -20.97 23.98 -1.67
N LEU A 110 -20.69 25.19 -1.18
CA LEU A 110 -19.79 26.09 -1.89
C LEU A 110 -18.36 25.61 -1.66
N CYS A 111 -17.56 25.56 -2.72
CA CYS A 111 -16.13 25.23 -2.67
C CYS A 111 -15.30 26.41 -3.17
N GLY A 112 -14.00 26.37 -2.88
CA GLY A 112 -13.04 27.34 -3.36
C GLY A 112 -12.63 27.11 -4.82
N LYS A 113 -11.42 27.55 -5.16
CA LYS A 113 -10.85 27.43 -6.50
C LYS A 113 -10.68 25.97 -6.92
N THR A 114 -10.70 25.75 -8.24
CA THR A 114 -10.40 24.44 -8.83
C THR A 114 -8.91 24.11 -8.74
N LEU A 115 -8.57 22.82 -8.77
CA LEU A 115 -7.20 22.36 -8.87
C LEU A 115 -6.56 22.84 -10.17
N ARG A 116 -7.30 22.91 -11.28
CA ARG A 116 -6.82 23.52 -12.54
C ARG A 116 -6.36 24.96 -12.32
N HIS A 117 -7.17 25.78 -11.65
CA HIS A 117 -6.79 27.16 -11.33
C HIS A 117 -5.50 27.19 -10.49
N TRP A 118 -5.42 26.34 -9.46
CA TRP A 118 -4.24 26.27 -8.60
C TRP A 118 -2.97 25.83 -9.35
N LEU A 119 -3.06 24.85 -10.24
CA LEU A 119 -1.94 24.36 -11.05
C LEU A 119 -1.42 25.43 -12.01
N ASN A 120 -2.32 26.25 -12.57
CA ASN A 120 -1.94 27.34 -13.46
C ASN A 120 -1.14 28.43 -12.74
N THR A 121 -1.42 28.68 -11.46
CA THR A 121 -0.70 29.69 -10.65
C THR A 121 0.50 29.12 -9.90
N ASN A 122 0.49 27.83 -9.55
CA ASN A 122 1.53 27.16 -8.76
C ASN A 122 2.22 26.09 -9.61
N ASN A 123 2.79 26.51 -10.74
CA ASN A 123 3.44 25.60 -11.69
C ASN A 123 4.94 25.37 -11.42
N ASP A 124 5.48 25.98 -10.36
CA ASP A 124 6.82 25.72 -9.85
C ASP A 124 6.78 24.48 -8.95
N THR A 125 7.32 23.37 -9.44
CA THR A 125 7.40 22.10 -8.70
C THR A 125 8.64 22.00 -7.83
N ASP A 126 9.62 22.87 -8.05
CA ASP A 126 10.88 22.85 -7.31
C ASP A 126 10.79 23.67 -6.03
N ASN A 127 9.72 24.46 -5.84
CA ASN A 127 9.43 25.17 -4.60
C ASN A 127 9.09 24.18 -3.44
N PRO A 128 9.96 24.05 -2.42
CA PRO A 128 9.77 23.13 -1.31
C PRO A 128 8.56 23.41 -0.43
N GLU A 129 8.10 24.66 -0.38
CA GLU A 129 6.93 25.07 0.40
C GLU A 129 5.63 24.45 -0.15
N LEU A 130 5.61 24.11 -1.44
CA LEU A 130 4.45 23.51 -2.09
C LEU A 130 4.44 21.98 -2.00
N TRP A 131 5.53 21.32 -1.61
CA TRP A 131 5.60 19.86 -1.58
C TRP A 131 4.56 19.22 -0.64
N PRO A 132 4.37 19.69 0.61
CA PRO A 132 3.33 19.15 1.49
C PRO A 132 1.92 19.37 0.92
N VAL A 133 1.68 20.53 0.31
CA VAL A 133 0.40 20.89 -0.32
C VAL A 133 0.10 19.93 -1.47
N ARG A 134 1.07 19.70 -2.37
CA ARG A 134 0.94 18.74 -3.49
C ARG A 134 0.68 17.32 -3.01
N ARG A 135 1.42 16.84 -1.99
CA ARG A 135 1.16 15.53 -1.38
C ARG A 135 -0.24 15.44 -0.78
N GLN A 136 -0.71 16.49 -0.11
CA GLN A 136 -2.05 16.51 0.48
C GLN A 136 -3.15 16.50 -0.58
N ILE A 137 -2.98 17.24 -1.69
CA ILE A 137 -3.90 17.20 -2.84
C ILE A 137 -4.03 15.76 -3.36
N VAL A 138 -2.91 15.05 -3.59
CA VAL A 138 -2.94 13.65 -4.06
C VAL A 138 -3.64 12.72 -3.07
N LYS A 139 -3.38 12.86 -1.77
CA LYS A 139 -4.04 12.06 -0.72
C LYS A 139 -5.56 12.27 -0.72
N ASP A 140 -6.00 13.52 -0.74
CA ASP A 140 -7.42 13.88 -0.69
C ASP A 140 -8.17 13.46 -1.96
N MET A 141 -7.57 13.68 -3.13
CA MET A 141 -8.10 13.20 -4.41
C MET A 141 -8.33 11.69 -4.38
N TYR A 142 -7.34 10.95 -3.87
CA TYR A 142 -7.40 9.49 -3.78
C TYR A 142 -8.48 9.02 -2.81
N GLU A 143 -8.61 9.63 -1.63
CA GLU A 143 -9.64 9.24 -0.64
C GLU A 143 -11.05 9.51 -1.16
N GLY A 144 -11.28 10.65 -1.83
CA GLY A 144 -12.56 10.92 -2.49
C GLY A 144 -12.90 9.87 -3.55
N LEU A 145 -11.94 9.52 -4.40
CA LEU A 145 -12.15 8.53 -5.46
C LEU A 145 -12.36 7.12 -4.91
N LYS A 146 -11.59 6.73 -3.89
CA LYS A 146 -11.71 5.45 -3.19
C LYS A 146 -13.08 5.29 -2.53
N TYR A 147 -13.62 6.36 -1.95
CA TYR A 147 -14.97 6.34 -1.39
C TYR A 147 -16.06 6.15 -2.47
N LEU A 148 -15.93 6.78 -3.64
CA LEU A 148 -16.85 6.53 -4.75
C LEU A 148 -16.81 5.06 -5.19
N HIS A 149 -15.61 4.51 -5.38
CA HIS A 149 -15.44 3.13 -5.81
C HIS A 149 -15.91 2.11 -4.77
N SER A 150 -15.77 2.38 -3.46
CA SER A 150 -16.32 1.53 -2.40
C SER A 150 -17.85 1.46 -2.44
N ASN A 151 -18.49 2.56 -2.85
CA ASN A 151 -19.93 2.66 -3.13
C ASN A 151 -20.34 2.15 -4.52
N LYS A 152 -19.41 1.51 -5.25
CA LYS A 152 -19.62 1.01 -6.62
C LYS A 152 -20.03 2.12 -7.60
N ILE A 153 -19.45 3.31 -7.45
CA ILE A 153 -19.68 4.47 -8.33
C ILE A 153 -18.38 4.80 -9.05
N ILE A 154 -18.42 4.88 -10.38
CA ILE A 154 -17.32 5.41 -11.21
C ILE A 154 -17.59 6.87 -11.58
N HIS A 155 -16.54 7.70 -11.57
CA HIS A 155 -16.57 9.14 -11.81
C HIS A 155 -16.72 9.49 -13.29
N ARG A 156 -15.83 8.93 -14.14
CA ARG A 156 -15.81 9.05 -15.62
C ARG A 156 -15.39 10.40 -16.20
N ASP A 157 -15.16 11.41 -15.37
CA ASP A 157 -14.57 12.70 -15.78
C ASP A 157 -13.59 13.22 -14.72
N PHE A 158 -12.68 12.36 -14.25
CA PHE A 158 -11.74 12.72 -13.19
C PHE A 158 -10.61 13.59 -13.76
N ARG A 159 -10.61 14.89 -13.43
CA ARG A 159 -9.69 15.90 -13.97
C ARG A 159 -9.60 17.12 -13.06
N PRO A 160 -8.58 17.99 -13.23
CA PRO A 160 -8.33 19.09 -12.29
C PRO A 160 -9.44 20.14 -12.22
N GLU A 161 -10.30 20.26 -13.23
CA GLU A 161 -11.46 21.15 -13.20
C GLU A 161 -12.56 20.67 -12.25
N ASN A 162 -12.64 19.35 -12.01
CA ASN A 162 -13.64 18.70 -11.16
C ASN A 162 -13.13 18.41 -9.74
N ILE A 163 -11.98 18.97 -9.38
CA ILE A 163 -11.40 18.91 -8.03
C ILE A 163 -11.30 20.34 -7.54
N MET A 164 -11.83 20.63 -6.35
CA MET A 164 -11.82 21.97 -5.77
C MET A 164 -11.27 21.96 -4.35
N PHE A 165 -10.68 23.07 -3.93
CA PHE A 165 -10.37 23.29 -2.51
C PHE A 165 -11.66 23.54 -1.73
N SER A 166 -11.63 23.29 -0.42
CA SER A 166 -12.71 23.70 0.48
C SER A 166 -12.86 25.22 0.46
N PHE A 167 -14.06 25.72 0.72
CA PHE A 167 -14.36 27.15 0.65
C PHE A 167 -13.63 27.93 1.74
N SER A 168 -13.03 29.06 1.34
CA SER A 168 -12.61 30.14 2.23
C SER A 168 -13.27 31.44 1.77
N PRO A 169 -13.76 32.29 2.69
CA PRO A 169 -14.12 33.67 2.37
C PRO A 169 -12.95 34.47 1.79
N ASN A 170 -11.71 34.09 2.11
CA ASN A 170 -10.52 34.66 1.51
C ASN A 170 -10.11 33.84 0.28
N GLU A 171 -10.38 34.36 -0.91
CA GLU A 171 -10.10 33.66 -2.17
C GLU A 171 -8.61 33.34 -2.42
N LYS A 172 -7.68 33.94 -1.66
CA LYS A 172 -6.25 33.61 -1.74
C LYS A 172 -5.90 32.33 -0.98
N GLU A 173 -6.73 31.92 -0.03
CA GLU A 173 -6.50 30.72 0.77
C GLU A 173 -6.96 29.46 0.03
N CYS A 174 -6.14 28.42 0.13
CA CYS A 174 -6.47 27.08 -0.34
C CYS A 174 -6.70 26.22 0.90
N ILE A 175 -7.97 25.98 1.24
CA ILE A 175 -8.32 25.20 2.42
C ILE A 175 -8.50 23.73 2.06
N PHE A 176 -7.90 22.86 2.87
CA PHE A 176 -8.06 21.42 2.79
C PHE A 176 -9.27 20.94 3.61
N PRO A 177 -9.89 19.81 3.24
CA PRO A 177 -9.50 18.93 2.15
C PRO A 177 -9.82 19.47 0.76
N VAL A 178 -9.14 18.96 -0.28
CA VAL A 178 -9.71 19.05 -1.64
C VAL A 178 -10.84 18.05 -1.82
N LYS A 179 -11.81 18.44 -2.64
CA LYS A 179 -13.09 17.76 -2.85
C LYS A 179 -13.27 17.43 -4.33
N VAL A 180 -13.62 16.18 -4.62
CA VAL A 180 -14.02 15.71 -5.96
C VAL A 180 -15.49 16.07 -6.18
N GLY A 181 -15.80 16.71 -7.30
CA GLY A 181 -17.13 17.18 -7.67
C GLY A 181 -17.52 16.86 -9.11
N ASP A 182 -18.65 17.41 -9.55
CA ASP A 182 -19.31 17.16 -10.85
C ASP A 182 -19.64 15.69 -11.14
N PHE A 183 -20.66 15.19 -10.46
CA PHE A 183 -21.10 13.80 -10.57
C PHE A 183 -22.06 13.54 -11.75
N GLY A 184 -22.22 14.48 -12.69
CA GLY A 184 -23.17 14.36 -13.81
C GLY A 184 -22.88 13.17 -14.73
N LEU A 185 -21.61 12.80 -14.87
CA LEU A 185 -21.17 11.66 -15.67
C LEU A 185 -21.05 10.36 -14.88
N CYS A 186 -21.13 10.41 -13.55
CA CYS A 186 -20.96 9.25 -12.68
C CYS A 186 -21.99 8.14 -12.92
N ARG A 187 -21.61 6.88 -12.73
CA ARG A 187 -22.50 5.72 -12.91
C ARG A 187 -22.27 4.67 -11.83
N LYS A 188 -23.34 3.97 -11.43
CA LYS A 188 -23.21 2.76 -10.63
C LYS A 188 -22.66 1.64 -11.52
N VAL A 189 -21.72 0.87 -10.99
CA VAL A 189 -21.26 -0.38 -11.59
C VAL A 189 -21.88 -1.55 -10.83
N HIS A 190 -22.42 -2.55 -11.54
CA HIS A 190 -23.07 -3.72 -10.91
C HIS A 190 -22.09 -4.87 -10.66
N SER A 191 -20.90 -4.80 -11.26
CA SER A 191 -19.75 -5.68 -11.00
C SER A 191 -18.45 -4.93 -11.36
N GLU A 192 -17.30 -5.52 -11.05
CA GLU A 192 -15.99 -4.92 -11.32
C GLU A 192 -15.66 -4.80 -12.83
N HIS A 193 -16.41 -5.50 -13.71
CA HIS A 193 -16.13 -5.58 -15.15
C HIS A 193 -17.35 -5.58 -16.09
N THR A 194 -18.60 -5.44 -15.63
CA THR A 194 -19.76 -5.63 -16.53
C THR A 194 -20.47 -4.34 -16.95
N ALA A 195 -20.68 -4.27 -18.28
CA ALA A 195 -21.68 -3.49 -18.98
C ALA A 195 -22.99 -3.39 -18.21
N THR A 196 -23.41 -2.16 -17.95
CA THR A 196 -24.84 -1.88 -17.96
C THR A 196 -25.14 -1.34 -19.36
N ASN A 197 -26.29 -1.68 -19.94
CA ASN A 197 -26.83 -1.07 -21.18
C ASN A 197 -27.09 0.46 -21.03
N THR A 198 -26.54 1.11 -20.00
CA THR A 198 -26.71 2.51 -19.62
C THR A 198 -25.43 3.34 -19.74
N LEU A 199 -24.30 2.71 -20.13
CA LEU A 199 -23.05 3.42 -20.36
C LEU A 199 -23.06 4.07 -21.75
N THR A 200 -22.83 5.39 -21.80
CA THR A 200 -22.61 6.12 -23.05
C THR A 200 -21.12 6.05 -23.38
N PRO A 201 -20.73 5.55 -24.57
CA PRO A 201 -19.33 5.56 -25.01
C PRO A 201 -18.81 6.99 -25.14
N GLY A 202 -17.51 7.19 -24.93
CA GLY A 202 -16.86 8.44 -25.31
C GLY A 202 -17.30 9.68 -24.53
N VAL A 203 -17.68 9.56 -23.25
CA VAL A 203 -17.92 10.71 -22.35
C VAL A 203 -16.69 11.08 -21.53
N GLY A 204 -16.60 12.31 -21.04
CA GLY A 204 -15.44 12.82 -20.27
C GLY A 204 -14.39 13.50 -21.13
N ASN A 205 -13.38 14.11 -20.51
CA ASN A 205 -12.34 14.88 -21.18
C ASN A 205 -11.29 14.02 -21.90
N ASP A 206 -11.04 14.30 -23.20
CA ASP A 206 -10.13 13.50 -24.05
C ASP A 206 -8.67 13.47 -23.57
N THR A 207 -8.21 14.46 -22.80
CA THR A 207 -6.82 14.52 -22.30
C THR A 207 -6.59 13.56 -21.14
N TYR A 208 -7.53 13.41 -20.22
CA TYR A 208 -7.36 12.61 -18.98
C TYR A 208 -8.02 11.24 -19.05
N ARG A 209 -8.92 11.03 -20.00
CA ARG A 209 -9.75 9.85 -20.06
C ARG A 209 -9.01 8.66 -20.65
N ALA A 210 -9.21 7.49 -20.03
CA ALA A 210 -8.65 6.23 -20.52
C ALA A 210 -9.27 5.81 -21.88
N LEU A 211 -8.47 5.22 -22.78
CA LEU A 211 -8.90 4.91 -24.15
C LEU A 211 -10.08 3.93 -24.22
N GLU A 212 -10.17 2.99 -23.29
CA GLU A 212 -11.22 1.97 -23.24
C GLU A 212 -12.62 2.54 -22.97
N THR A 213 -12.70 3.77 -22.45
CA THR A 213 -13.98 4.47 -22.21
C THR A 213 -14.71 4.85 -23.51
N LYS A 214 -14.03 4.76 -24.65
CA LYS A 214 -14.62 4.82 -26.00
C LYS A 214 -15.49 3.60 -26.30
N PHE A 215 -15.40 2.55 -25.49
CA PHE A 215 -16.22 1.34 -25.58
C PHE A 215 -17.15 1.23 -24.37
N LEU A 216 -18.01 0.21 -24.36
CA LEU A 216 -19.06 0.03 -23.34
C LEU A 216 -18.60 -0.71 -22.08
N ASN A 217 -17.38 -1.25 -22.05
CA ASN A 217 -16.87 -2.08 -20.97
C ASN A 217 -15.70 -1.40 -20.25
N TYR A 218 -16.00 -0.53 -19.30
CA TYR A 218 -14.99 0.06 -18.41
C TYR A 218 -15.55 0.27 -17.01
N GLY A 219 -14.65 0.30 -16.03
CA GLY A 219 -14.98 0.38 -14.60
C GLY A 219 -13.94 1.17 -13.82
N ILE A 220 -13.72 0.78 -12.56
CA ILE A 220 -12.77 1.40 -11.63
C ILE A 220 -11.38 1.69 -12.25
N PRO A 221 -10.77 0.80 -13.06
CA PRO A 221 -9.44 1.06 -13.63
C PRO A 221 -9.37 2.29 -14.55
N ALA A 222 -10.49 2.73 -15.13
CA ALA A 222 -10.54 3.93 -15.98
C ALA A 222 -10.38 5.21 -15.16
N ASP A 223 -11.02 5.30 -14.00
CA ASP A 223 -10.85 6.46 -13.10
C ASP A 223 -9.47 6.46 -12.44
N LEU A 224 -8.92 5.28 -12.12
CA LEU A 224 -7.55 5.16 -11.60
C LEU A 224 -6.49 5.62 -12.61
N TYR A 225 -6.72 5.40 -13.91
CA TYR A 225 -5.88 5.96 -14.97
C TYR A 225 -5.91 7.48 -14.98
N SER A 226 -7.10 8.07 -14.95
CA SER A 226 -7.25 9.52 -14.92
C SER A 226 -6.62 10.11 -13.64
N PHE A 227 -6.78 9.43 -12.50
CA PHE A 227 -6.11 9.79 -11.25
C PHE A 227 -4.57 9.74 -11.37
N GLY A 228 -4.00 8.76 -12.06
CA GLY A 228 -2.56 8.68 -12.32
C GLY A 228 -2.04 9.89 -13.11
N LEU A 229 -2.73 10.26 -14.18
CA LEU A 229 -2.39 11.42 -15.00
C LEU A 229 -2.52 12.74 -14.24
N VAL A 230 -3.61 12.93 -13.49
CA VAL A 230 -3.80 14.12 -12.64
C VAL A 230 -2.74 14.19 -11.55
N SER A 231 -2.41 13.07 -10.90
CA SER A 231 -1.38 13.02 -9.87
C SER A 231 0.01 13.37 -10.43
N TRP A 232 0.31 12.94 -11.66
CA TRP A 232 1.54 13.33 -12.33
C TRP A 232 1.62 14.84 -12.55
N GLU A 233 0.53 15.45 -13.02
CA GLU A 233 0.46 16.91 -13.19
C GLU A 233 0.55 17.69 -11.87
N VAL A 234 0.04 17.12 -10.77
CA VAL A 234 0.18 17.71 -9.43
C VAL A 234 1.61 17.64 -8.91
N LEU A 235 2.37 16.59 -9.24
CA LEU A 235 3.69 16.35 -8.66
C LEU A 235 4.85 16.81 -9.54
N GLN A 236 4.63 16.93 -10.85
CA GLN A 236 5.62 17.35 -11.81
C GLN A 236 5.06 18.43 -12.75
N ARG A 237 5.90 19.37 -13.15
CA ARG A 237 5.52 20.39 -14.12
C ARG A 237 5.29 19.76 -15.49
N ILE A 238 4.06 19.82 -15.99
CA ILE A 238 3.68 19.34 -17.31
C ILE A 238 3.51 20.55 -18.25
N LYS A 239 4.40 20.68 -19.24
CA LYS A 239 4.37 21.84 -20.17
C LYS A 239 3.28 21.70 -21.24
N ASN A 240 3.12 20.50 -21.79
CA ASN A 240 2.10 20.17 -22.77
C ASN A 240 1.45 18.85 -22.36
N THR A 241 0.33 18.95 -21.66
CA THR A 241 -0.39 17.82 -21.10
C THR A 241 -0.74 16.77 -22.15
N ILE A 242 -1.26 17.18 -23.30
CA ILE A 242 -1.68 16.25 -24.36
C ILE A 242 -0.49 15.44 -24.88
N SER A 243 0.59 16.12 -25.28
CA SER A 243 1.76 15.45 -25.85
C SER A 243 2.50 14.57 -24.83
N MET A 244 2.65 15.05 -23.58
CA MET A 244 3.38 14.29 -22.56
C MET A 244 2.60 13.06 -22.10
N PHE A 245 1.28 13.16 -21.98
CA PHE A 245 0.45 12.02 -21.61
C PHE A 245 0.41 10.98 -22.73
N ASP A 246 0.34 11.43 -23.98
CA ASP A 246 0.39 10.56 -25.15
C ASP A 246 1.71 9.76 -25.21
N ARG A 247 2.86 10.42 -25.04
CA ARG A 247 4.17 9.75 -25.01
C ARG A 247 4.32 8.77 -23.83
N LEU A 248 3.83 9.13 -22.65
CA LEU A 248 3.85 8.22 -21.49
C LEU A 248 3.03 6.95 -21.77
N VAL A 249 1.84 7.10 -22.36
CA VAL A 249 0.86 6.01 -22.46
C VAL A 249 1.04 5.19 -23.74
N ASN A 250 1.21 5.85 -24.88
CA ASN A 250 1.29 5.21 -26.20
C ASN A 250 2.71 4.85 -26.60
N ASP A 251 3.69 5.72 -26.31
CA ASP A 251 5.11 5.45 -26.61
C ASP A 251 5.83 4.75 -25.46
N SER A 252 5.15 4.56 -24.31
CA SER A 252 5.70 3.94 -23.10
C SER A 252 6.96 4.65 -22.57
N GLU A 253 7.06 5.97 -22.77
CA GLU A 253 8.22 6.76 -22.37
C GLU A 253 8.20 7.07 -20.86
N THR A 254 8.46 6.05 -20.04
CA THR A 254 8.39 6.17 -18.57
C THR A 254 9.43 7.12 -17.98
N GLY A 255 10.52 7.40 -18.71
CA GLY A 255 11.56 8.35 -18.32
C GLY A 255 11.08 9.81 -18.27
N LEU A 256 9.87 10.10 -18.75
CA LEU A 256 9.23 11.42 -18.58
C LEU A 256 8.85 11.72 -17.13
N ILE A 257 8.63 10.68 -16.32
CA ILE A 257 8.29 10.82 -14.91
C ILE A 257 9.60 10.84 -14.12
N VAL A 258 9.90 12.00 -13.53
CA VAL A 258 11.12 12.21 -12.75
C VAL A 258 10.74 12.10 -11.28
N GLU A 259 11.08 10.98 -10.65
CA GLU A 259 10.87 10.77 -9.21
C GLU A 259 11.63 11.84 -8.42
N ALA A 260 11.00 12.37 -7.37
CA ALA A 260 11.65 13.26 -6.41
C ALA A 260 11.42 12.76 -4.99
N ASP A 261 12.41 12.91 -4.11
CA ASP A 261 12.39 12.37 -2.74
C ASP A 261 11.27 12.93 -1.87
N TRP A 262 10.71 14.09 -2.24
CA TRP A 262 9.58 14.71 -1.54
C TRP A 262 8.22 14.19 -2.00
N TRP A 263 8.14 13.38 -3.05
CA TRP A 263 6.90 12.73 -3.49
C TRP A 263 6.46 11.69 -2.46
N LEU A 264 5.27 11.12 -2.67
CA LEU A 264 4.93 9.86 -2.00
C LEU A 264 5.94 8.78 -2.46
N ARG A 265 6.28 7.84 -1.58
CA ARG A 265 7.28 6.81 -1.90
C ARG A 265 6.86 5.97 -3.11
N ASN A 266 7.79 5.72 -4.03
CA ASN A 266 7.61 4.91 -5.24
C ASN A 266 6.47 5.42 -6.14
N TRP A 267 6.23 6.73 -6.16
CA TRP A 267 5.03 7.26 -6.81
C TRP A 267 5.17 7.35 -8.33
N ALA A 268 6.37 7.56 -8.87
CA ALA A 268 6.61 7.42 -10.31
C ALA A 268 6.25 6.02 -10.81
N GLY A 269 6.66 4.98 -10.08
CA GLY A 269 6.30 3.60 -10.39
C GLY A 269 4.80 3.37 -10.38
N ILE A 270 4.10 3.95 -9.40
CA ILE A 270 2.64 3.88 -9.32
C ILE A 270 1.94 4.64 -10.44
N ILE A 271 2.41 5.83 -10.82
CA ILE A 271 1.88 6.56 -11.98
C ILE A 271 1.99 5.68 -13.23
N VAL A 272 3.16 5.10 -13.51
CA VAL A 272 3.36 4.20 -14.67
C VAL A 272 2.37 3.03 -14.66
N LEU A 273 2.16 2.40 -13.50
CA LEU A 273 1.23 1.28 -13.36
C LEU A 273 -0.25 1.69 -13.45
N LEU A 274 -0.60 2.92 -13.03
CA LEU A 274 -1.93 3.49 -13.19
C LEU A 274 -2.21 3.87 -14.64
N THR A 275 -1.19 4.27 -15.41
CA THR A 275 -1.37 4.82 -16.75
C THR A 275 -1.06 3.82 -17.87
N LYS A 276 -0.89 2.53 -17.56
CA LYS A 276 -0.73 1.50 -18.60
C LYS A 276 -1.86 1.57 -19.63
N ARG A 277 -1.46 1.51 -20.91
CA ARG A 277 -2.37 1.55 -22.06
C ARG A 277 -3.38 0.41 -22.03
N HIS A 278 -2.90 -0.79 -21.76
CA HIS A 278 -3.73 -1.99 -21.67
C HIS A 278 -4.32 -2.11 -20.26
N VAL A 279 -5.64 -2.31 -20.20
CA VAL A 279 -6.37 -2.37 -18.92
C VAL A 279 -5.84 -3.51 -18.05
N GLN A 280 -5.55 -4.69 -18.60
CA GLN A 280 -5.08 -5.84 -17.83
C GLN A 280 -3.72 -5.62 -17.14
N ASP A 281 -2.88 -4.73 -17.68
CA ASP A 281 -1.56 -4.42 -17.12
C ASP A 281 -1.62 -3.29 -16.10
N ARG A 282 -2.78 -2.63 -15.97
CA ARG A 282 -3.00 -1.52 -15.06
C ARG A 282 -3.31 -2.00 -13.64
N ILE A 283 -3.11 -1.15 -12.65
CA ILE A 283 -3.71 -1.34 -11.33
C ILE A 283 -5.24 -1.46 -11.45
N GLN A 284 -5.77 -2.59 -11.00
CA GLN A 284 -7.21 -2.90 -11.10
C GLN A 284 -8.03 -2.38 -9.92
N LYS A 285 -7.42 -2.30 -8.74
CA LYS A 285 -8.09 -2.07 -7.46
C LYS A 285 -7.21 -1.23 -6.53
N HIS A 286 -7.83 -0.67 -5.50
CA HIS A 286 -7.18 0.20 -4.52
C HIS A 286 -6.14 -0.50 -3.63
N ASP A 287 -6.21 -1.82 -3.50
CA ASP A 287 -5.31 -2.61 -2.65
C ASP A 287 -3.84 -2.54 -3.09
N LYS A 288 -3.55 -2.14 -4.34
CA LYS A 288 -2.20 -1.95 -4.86
C LYS A 288 -1.64 -0.54 -4.69
N ILE A 289 -2.38 0.38 -4.08
CA ILE A 289 -1.98 1.79 -3.95
C ILE A 289 -1.77 2.12 -2.48
N LEU A 290 -0.51 2.37 -2.10
CA LEU A 290 -0.15 2.89 -0.78
C LEU A 290 0.39 4.31 -0.89
N LEU A 291 -0.22 5.25 -0.15
CA LEU A 291 0.23 6.64 -0.09
C LEU A 291 1.13 6.86 1.12
N ILE A 292 2.42 6.54 0.97
CA ILE A 292 3.40 6.65 2.06
C ILE A 292 4.16 7.97 1.94
N ASP A 293 4.09 8.78 3.00
CA ASP A 293 4.88 10.01 3.09
C ASP A 293 6.37 9.64 3.20
N PRO A 294 7.27 10.33 2.48
CA PRO A 294 8.69 9.98 2.48
C PRO A 294 9.32 10.10 3.87
N SER A 295 8.82 11.02 4.69
CA SER A 295 9.27 11.21 6.08
C SER A 295 8.84 10.09 7.04
N LYS A 296 7.89 9.25 6.66
CA LYS A 296 7.35 8.19 7.52
C LYS A 296 8.26 6.96 7.49
N SER A 297 9.06 6.77 8.53
CA SER A 297 9.94 5.61 8.68
C SER A 297 9.32 4.43 9.42
N GLU A 298 8.28 4.64 10.22
CA GLU A 298 7.65 3.58 11.01
C GLU A 298 6.21 3.30 10.55
N PHE A 299 5.87 2.03 10.37
CA PHE A 299 4.54 1.61 9.98
C PHE A 299 4.17 0.23 10.54
N THR A 300 2.91 0.10 10.92
CA THR A 300 2.29 -1.18 11.27
C THR A 300 1.62 -1.77 10.04
N ALA A 301 1.99 -3.00 9.70
CA ALA A 301 1.48 -3.70 8.54
C ALA A 301 0.94 -5.07 8.94
N GLU A 302 -0.35 -5.29 8.64
CA GLU A 302 -0.95 -6.62 8.70
C GLU A 302 -0.32 -7.52 7.64
N SER A 303 -0.14 -8.79 7.96
CA SER A 303 0.57 -9.75 7.10
C SER A 303 0.01 -9.86 5.66
N HIS A 304 -1.27 -9.55 5.42
CA HIS A 304 -1.83 -9.56 4.06
C HIS A 304 -1.39 -8.38 3.17
N THR A 305 -0.86 -7.28 3.74
CA THR A 305 -0.40 -6.09 2.98
C THR A 305 1.05 -6.20 2.55
N TRP A 306 1.77 -7.22 3.02
CA TRP A 306 3.21 -7.36 2.87
C TRP A 306 3.69 -7.50 1.43
N PHE A 307 2.89 -8.14 0.58
CA PHE A 307 3.19 -8.24 -0.85
C PHE A 307 3.33 -6.85 -1.49
N ILE A 308 2.57 -5.87 -0.99
CA ILE A 308 2.57 -4.51 -1.52
C ILE A 308 3.66 -3.69 -0.81
N ILE A 309 3.71 -3.73 0.52
CA ILE A 309 4.58 -2.82 1.29
C ILE A 309 6.07 -3.00 0.98
N LYS A 310 6.50 -4.23 0.63
CA LYS A 310 7.90 -4.53 0.31
C LYS A 310 8.47 -3.67 -0.81
N GLU A 311 7.62 -3.21 -1.75
CA GLU A 311 8.00 -2.36 -2.89
C GLU A 311 8.16 -0.88 -2.49
N TYR A 312 7.90 -0.53 -1.23
CA TYR A 312 7.95 0.84 -0.70
C TYR A 312 8.95 1.01 0.46
N LEU A 313 9.58 -0.08 0.89
CA LEU A 313 10.55 -0.07 1.99
C LEU A 313 11.84 0.59 1.53
N VAL A 314 12.36 1.51 2.34
CA VAL A 314 13.66 2.15 2.15
C VAL A 314 14.57 1.90 3.35
N PRO A 315 15.90 2.01 3.19
CA PRO A 315 16.83 1.92 4.31
C PRO A 315 16.47 2.87 5.46
N GLY A 316 16.46 2.36 6.67
CA GLY A 316 16.08 3.07 7.91
C GLY A 316 14.64 2.84 8.36
N ASP A 317 13.81 2.17 7.56
CA ASP A 317 12.43 1.89 7.91
C ASP A 317 12.29 0.87 9.06
N ILE A 318 11.20 1.02 9.81
CA ILE A 318 10.74 0.16 10.89
C ILE A 318 9.36 -0.38 10.55
N VAL A 319 9.28 -1.70 10.38
CA VAL A 319 8.06 -2.44 10.07
C VAL A 319 7.57 -3.16 11.32
N ASN A 320 6.46 -2.70 11.88
CA ASN A 320 5.77 -3.39 12.95
C ASN A 320 4.79 -4.42 12.34
N ILE A 321 5.03 -5.67 12.68
CA ILE A 321 4.44 -6.86 12.07
C ILE A 321 3.29 -7.36 12.95
N ASP A 322 2.08 -7.26 12.41
CA ASP A 322 0.88 -7.87 12.98
C ASP A 322 0.48 -9.08 12.13
N ILE A 323 0.71 -10.29 12.67
CA ILE A 323 0.49 -11.55 11.97
C ILE A 323 -0.96 -11.99 12.18
N LYS A 324 -1.79 -11.87 11.13
CA LYS A 324 -3.20 -12.30 11.16
C LYS A 324 -3.51 -13.48 10.24
N ASP A 325 -2.50 -14.05 9.58
CA ASP A 325 -2.69 -15.18 8.68
C ASP A 325 -3.12 -16.45 9.42
N LYS A 326 -4.21 -17.05 8.96
CA LYS A 326 -4.71 -18.35 9.44
C LYS A 326 -3.98 -19.54 8.82
N ILE A 327 -3.22 -19.31 7.76
CA ILE A 327 -2.56 -20.35 6.95
C ILE A 327 -1.12 -19.91 6.72
N SER A 328 -0.19 -20.88 6.72
CA SER A 328 1.22 -20.60 6.48
C SER A 328 1.44 -19.88 5.14
N LYS A 329 2.12 -18.73 5.18
CA LYS A 329 2.51 -17.96 4.00
C LYS A 329 3.99 -17.58 4.05
N ALA A 330 4.59 -17.53 2.86
CA ALA A 330 5.98 -17.12 2.68
C ALA A 330 6.08 -15.72 2.10
N TYR A 331 6.93 -14.89 2.71
CA TYR A 331 7.17 -13.53 2.30
C TYR A 331 8.65 -13.29 2.07
N HIS A 332 8.93 -12.66 0.94
CA HIS A 332 10.28 -12.46 0.43
C HIS A 332 10.56 -10.97 0.33
N PHE A 333 11.62 -10.52 1.00
CA PHE A 333 12.06 -9.14 1.01
C PHE A 333 13.48 -9.05 0.46
N LYS A 334 13.71 -8.04 -0.40
CA LYS A 334 15.04 -7.66 -0.86
C LYS A 334 15.33 -6.24 -0.41
N VAL A 335 15.85 -6.08 0.80
CA VAL A 335 15.96 -4.78 1.48
C VAL A 335 17.24 -4.69 2.30
N ASN A 336 17.74 -3.47 2.50
CA ASN A 336 18.90 -3.21 3.35
C ASN A 336 18.50 -2.26 4.48
N ASN A 337 19.08 -2.44 5.67
CA ASN A 337 18.90 -1.55 6.82
C ASN A 337 17.41 -1.34 7.20
N VAL A 338 16.61 -2.39 7.17
CA VAL A 338 15.20 -2.35 7.61
C VAL A 338 15.06 -3.11 8.93
N THR A 339 14.26 -2.56 9.84
CA THR A 339 13.92 -3.20 11.11
C THR A 339 12.54 -3.84 11.02
N PHE A 340 12.42 -5.10 11.42
CA PHE A 340 11.19 -5.88 11.45
C PHE A 340 10.87 -6.25 12.91
N ASN A 341 9.79 -5.71 13.47
CA ASN A 341 9.38 -5.92 14.85
C ASN A 341 8.09 -6.71 14.92
N GLY A 342 8.00 -7.78 15.70
CA GLY A 342 6.73 -8.40 16.03
C GLY A 342 5.90 -7.57 17.01
N VAL A 343 4.61 -7.37 16.72
CA VAL A 343 3.67 -6.66 17.61
C VAL A 343 3.12 -7.58 18.71
N ASP A 344 2.89 -8.87 18.40
CA ASP A 344 2.41 -9.86 19.37
C ASP A 344 3.19 -11.19 19.26
N PRO A 345 4.13 -11.48 20.18
CA PRO A 345 4.90 -12.72 20.21
C PRO A 345 4.04 -13.99 20.45
N SER A 346 2.83 -13.83 20.96
CA SER A 346 1.94 -14.94 21.35
C SER A 346 1.13 -15.51 20.19
N THR A 347 1.02 -14.78 19.07
CA THR A 347 0.32 -15.24 17.87
C THR A 347 1.11 -16.35 17.17
N ARG A 348 0.44 -17.49 16.91
CA ARG A 348 1.07 -18.73 16.43
C ARG A 348 1.59 -18.66 14.98
N GLN A 349 2.54 -19.56 14.72
CA GLN A 349 3.47 -19.74 13.60
C GLN A 349 2.85 -20.12 12.24
N HIS A 350 2.36 -19.14 11.49
CA HIS A 350 1.96 -19.30 10.09
C HIS A 350 2.70 -18.32 9.15
N LEU A 351 3.95 -18.01 9.49
CA LEU A 351 4.75 -17.06 8.75
C LEU A 351 6.14 -17.63 8.43
N ARG A 352 6.47 -17.65 7.14
CA ARG A 352 7.83 -17.89 6.64
C ARG A 352 8.38 -16.57 6.11
N LEU A 353 9.56 -16.19 6.55
CA LEU A 353 10.18 -14.91 6.21
C LEU A 353 11.55 -15.14 5.58
N ASP A 354 11.70 -14.68 4.34
CA ASP A 354 12.93 -14.73 3.56
C ASP A 354 13.43 -13.30 3.32
N ILE A 355 14.58 -12.94 3.90
CA ILE A 355 15.18 -11.62 3.74
C ILE A 355 16.53 -11.76 3.03
N LEU A 356 16.65 -11.06 1.90
CA LEU A 356 17.88 -10.89 1.14
C LEU A 356 18.36 -9.44 1.26
N GLY A 357 19.53 -9.24 1.83
CA GLY A 357 20.15 -7.92 1.97
C GLY A 357 21.00 -7.82 3.22
N ASN A 358 21.32 -6.60 3.64
CA ASN A 358 22.32 -6.35 4.66
C ASN A 358 21.79 -5.46 5.79
N SER A 359 22.40 -5.59 6.96
CA SER A 359 22.17 -4.70 8.12
C SER A 359 20.72 -4.62 8.58
N CYS A 360 19.90 -5.63 8.30
CA CYS A 360 18.51 -5.65 8.74
C CYS A 360 18.41 -6.15 10.20
N THR A 361 17.42 -5.64 10.91
CA THR A 361 17.15 -6.03 12.30
C THR A 361 15.83 -6.79 12.39
N ILE A 362 15.79 -7.89 13.12
CA ILE A 362 14.60 -8.72 13.32
C ILE A 362 14.38 -8.90 14.83
N ASN A 363 13.27 -8.39 15.35
CA ASN A 363 12.97 -8.36 16.78
C ASN A 363 11.63 -9.04 17.10
N ASN A 364 11.60 -9.82 18.18
CA ASN A 364 10.36 -10.25 18.85
C ASN A 364 9.35 -10.98 17.95
N LEU A 365 9.82 -11.77 16.98
CA LEU A 365 8.96 -12.53 16.06
C LEU A 365 8.83 -14.00 16.43
N ASN A 366 7.65 -14.57 16.15
CA ASN A 366 7.35 -15.99 16.26
C ASN A 366 7.01 -16.56 14.88
N LEU A 367 7.94 -17.30 14.29
CA LEU A 367 7.92 -17.68 12.87
C LEU A 367 7.83 -19.20 12.70
N GLU A 368 7.37 -19.64 11.54
CA GLU A 368 7.59 -21.03 11.11
C GLU A 368 9.02 -21.20 10.61
N PHE A 369 9.47 -20.29 9.75
CA PHE A 369 10.78 -20.33 9.12
C PHE A 369 11.34 -18.91 8.95
N LEU A 370 12.65 -18.76 9.18
CA LEU A 370 13.38 -17.51 8.91
C LEU A 370 14.63 -17.82 8.08
N SER A 371 14.74 -17.25 6.88
CA SER A 371 15.96 -17.28 6.08
C SER A 371 16.53 -15.89 5.94
N LEU A 372 17.78 -15.72 6.36
CA LEU A 372 18.56 -14.49 6.25
C LEU A 372 19.72 -14.73 5.28
N LYS A 373 19.78 -13.95 4.21
CA LYS A 373 20.82 -14.02 3.18
C LYS A 373 21.48 -12.65 3.01
N GLY A 374 22.76 -12.57 3.36
CA GLY A 374 23.55 -11.34 3.40
C GLY A 374 24.15 -11.10 4.79
N ASP A 375 24.66 -9.90 5.00
CA ASP A 375 25.61 -9.62 6.07
C ASP A 375 25.06 -8.68 7.14
N ASN A 376 25.65 -8.78 8.34
CA ASN A 376 25.39 -7.88 9.47
C ASN A 376 23.92 -7.85 9.94
N PHE A 377 23.17 -8.94 9.79
CA PHE A 377 21.85 -9.04 10.40
C PHE A 377 21.94 -9.00 11.92
N THR A 378 20.97 -8.34 12.55
CA THR A 378 20.76 -8.39 14.01
C THR A 378 19.43 -9.07 14.30
N VAL A 379 19.45 -10.17 15.06
CA VAL A 379 18.26 -10.95 15.42
C VAL A 379 18.12 -10.96 16.93
N ASN A 380 16.98 -10.50 17.46
CA ASN A 380 16.71 -10.44 18.88
C ASN A 380 15.38 -11.10 19.23
N ASN A 381 15.41 -12.02 20.19
CA ASN A 381 14.21 -12.65 20.78
C ASN A 381 13.27 -13.28 19.72
N VAL A 382 13.84 -14.04 18.79
CA VAL A 382 13.07 -14.71 17.74
C VAL A 382 12.84 -16.16 18.10
N THR A 383 11.59 -16.59 18.03
CA THR A 383 11.20 -18.00 18.11
C THR A 383 10.86 -18.51 16.72
N CYS A 384 11.41 -19.65 16.29
CA CYS A 384 10.99 -20.29 15.04
C CYS A 384 11.14 -21.81 15.05
N ASN A 385 10.60 -22.50 14.03
CA ASN A 385 10.81 -23.95 13.91
C ASN A 385 12.13 -24.25 13.20
N GLN A 386 12.50 -23.42 12.22
CA GLN A 386 13.76 -23.51 11.51
C GLN A 386 14.29 -22.12 11.14
N MET A 387 15.61 -21.98 11.15
CA MET A 387 16.34 -20.76 10.78
C MET A 387 17.53 -21.08 9.88
N GLU A 388 17.69 -20.32 8.81
CA GLU A 388 18.85 -20.36 7.93
C GLU A 388 19.51 -18.99 7.90
N VAL A 389 20.81 -18.95 8.17
CA VAL A 389 21.62 -17.73 8.12
C VAL A 389 22.79 -17.96 7.19
N ASN A 390 22.88 -17.14 6.15
CA ASN A 390 23.94 -17.23 5.16
C ASN A 390 24.53 -15.84 4.88
N GLY A 391 25.75 -15.64 5.36
CA GLY A 391 26.52 -14.41 5.22
C GLY A 391 27.33 -14.13 6.48
N ASP A 392 27.96 -12.97 6.52
CA ASP A 392 29.00 -12.66 7.49
C ASP A 392 28.54 -11.65 8.55
N GLY A 393 29.15 -11.70 9.72
CA GLY A 393 28.96 -10.69 10.77
C GLY A 393 27.57 -10.67 11.41
N ASN A 394 26.77 -11.73 11.25
CA ASN A 394 25.42 -11.79 11.78
C ASN A 394 25.41 -12.01 13.29
N ARG A 395 24.57 -11.26 14.00
CA ARG A 395 24.45 -11.28 15.47
C ARG A 395 23.06 -11.75 15.85
N LEU A 396 22.98 -12.93 16.46
CA LEU A 396 21.74 -13.56 16.85
C LEU A 396 21.71 -13.71 18.37
N THR A 397 20.74 -13.10 19.04
CA THR A 397 20.58 -13.12 20.50
C THR A 397 19.17 -13.54 20.89
N GLY A 398 19.05 -14.48 21.84
CA GLY A 398 17.75 -14.90 22.35
C GLY A 398 16.93 -15.70 21.33
N VAL A 399 17.60 -16.50 20.50
CA VAL A 399 16.94 -17.35 19.50
C VAL A 399 16.42 -18.62 20.16
N ARG A 400 15.13 -18.94 19.93
CA ARG A 400 14.49 -20.17 20.40
C ARG A 400 14.00 -21.01 19.22
N ILE A 401 14.51 -22.23 19.09
CA ILE A 401 14.05 -23.21 18.10
C ILE A 401 13.05 -24.17 18.73
N LEU A 402 11.89 -24.31 18.09
CA LEU A 402 10.85 -25.28 18.42
C LEU A 402 10.83 -26.33 17.30
N HIS A 403 11.56 -27.44 17.45
CA HIS A 403 11.39 -28.55 16.51
C HIS A 403 9.95 -29.04 16.62
N LYS A 404 9.13 -28.80 15.60
CA LYS A 404 7.84 -29.50 15.50
C LYS A 404 8.19 -30.96 15.28
N GLY A 405 8.01 -31.78 16.32
CA GLY A 405 8.02 -33.23 16.19
C GLY A 405 7.05 -33.60 15.07
N ASP A 406 7.60 -34.22 14.04
CA ASP A 406 6.91 -34.40 12.78
C ASP A 406 5.58 -35.14 12.90
N LEU A 407 4.54 -34.52 12.36
CA LEU A 407 3.45 -35.24 11.69
C LEU A 407 3.85 -35.63 10.24
N GLY A 408 5.13 -35.48 9.84
CA GLY A 408 5.61 -36.03 8.57
C GLY A 408 7.14 -36.13 8.42
N ASN A 409 7.71 -37.32 8.66
CA ASN A 409 8.90 -37.91 8.01
C ASN A 409 10.22 -37.11 7.74
N GLU A 410 10.43 -35.86 8.17
CA GLU A 410 11.62 -35.05 7.85
C GLU A 410 12.43 -34.62 9.10
N VAL A 411 13.51 -35.36 9.38
CA VAL A 411 14.58 -34.95 10.30
C VAL A 411 15.21 -33.64 9.81
N GLY A 412 14.81 -32.50 10.40
CA GLY A 412 15.25 -31.16 10.01
C GLY A 412 16.35 -30.58 10.91
N THR A 413 17.14 -29.66 10.36
CA THR A 413 18.09 -28.82 11.12
C THR A 413 17.36 -27.61 11.69
N GLY A 414 17.53 -27.32 12.97
CA GLY A 414 16.91 -26.21 13.68
C GLY A 414 17.46 -24.86 13.20
N ILE A 415 18.73 -24.59 13.48
CA ILE A 415 19.46 -23.45 12.92
C ILE A 415 20.64 -23.91 12.07
N SER A 416 20.77 -23.39 10.85
CA SER A 416 21.92 -23.57 9.97
C SER A 416 22.66 -22.25 9.81
N LEU A 417 23.92 -22.21 10.21
CA LEU A 417 24.80 -21.05 10.07
C LEU A 417 25.86 -21.28 8.98
N ARG A 418 26.00 -20.30 8.08
CA ARG A 418 27.02 -20.25 7.02
C ARG A 418 27.60 -18.84 6.93
N GLY A 419 28.89 -18.76 6.62
CA GLY A 419 29.66 -17.51 6.59
C GLY A 419 30.62 -17.38 7.78
N GLU A 420 31.19 -16.20 7.94
CA GLU A 420 32.26 -15.86 8.87
C GLU A 420 31.80 -14.81 9.91
N ASN A 421 32.42 -14.82 11.08
CA ASN A 421 32.23 -13.85 12.15
C ASN A 421 30.78 -13.74 12.67
N ASN A 422 30.01 -14.81 12.51
CA ASN A 422 28.66 -14.91 13.03
C ASN A 422 28.67 -15.20 14.54
N ILE A 423 27.76 -14.60 15.29
CA ILE A 423 27.63 -14.74 16.74
C ILE A 423 26.22 -15.22 17.08
N LEU A 424 26.11 -16.32 17.80
CA LEU A 424 24.87 -16.86 18.34
C LEU A 424 24.92 -16.88 19.87
N LYS A 425 24.13 -16.02 20.52
CA LYS A 425 24.10 -15.84 21.97
C LYS A 425 22.73 -16.18 22.56
N SER A 426 22.71 -16.79 23.74
CA SER A 426 21.48 -17.11 24.47
C SER A 426 20.51 -17.97 23.65
N PHE A 427 21.04 -19.04 23.05
CA PHE A 427 20.27 -19.96 22.19
C PHE A 427 19.55 -21.02 23.00
N GLN A 428 18.30 -21.32 22.64
CA GLN A 428 17.54 -22.43 23.21
C GLN A 428 16.92 -23.29 22.12
N CYS A 429 17.11 -24.60 22.19
CA CYS A 429 16.41 -25.55 21.35
C CYS A 429 15.48 -26.40 22.22
N CYS A 430 14.17 -26.15 22.12
CA CYS A 430 13.18 -26.91 22.87
C CYS A 430 12.59 -27.99 21.97
N ASN A 431 12.81 -29.25 22.35
CA ASN A 431 12.14 -30.37 21.70
C ASN A 431 10.76 -30.53 22.36
N ILE A 432 9.70 -30.13 21.65
CA ILE A 432 8.32 -30.34 22.13
C ILE A 432 8.02 -31.83 21.93
N ASN A 433 8.02 -32.59 23.04
CA ASN A 433 7.60 -33.99 23.19
C ASN A 433 8.52 -35.09 22.64
N LEU A 434 9.30 -35.70 23.54
CA LEU A 434 9.74 -37.10 23.43
C LEU A 434 9.58 -37.85 24.76
N PHE A 435 8.46 -37.66 25.46
CA PHE A 435 8.01 -38.60 26.50
C PHE A 435 6.94 -39.59 26.02
N GLU A 436 6.39 -39.44 24.81
CA GLU A 436 5.42 -40.39 24.25
C GLU A 436 5.72 -40.68 22.79
N LYS A 437 6.61 -41.66 22.54
CA LYS A 437 6.52 -42.68 21.49
C LYS A 437 7.84 -43.46 21.40
N ARG A 438 8.12 -44.22 22.47
CA ARG A 438 8.76 -45.53 22.30
C ARG A 438 7.77 -46.41 21.54
N LYS A 439 7.81 -46.36 20.21
CA LYS A 439 7.40 -47.45 19.32
C LYS A 439 7.97 -47.16 17.94
N GLN A 440 9.10 -47.81 17.69
CA GLN A 440 9.72 -48.02 16.38
C GLN A 440 8.64 -48.24 15.32
N HIS A 441 8.70 -47.53 14.19
CA HIS A 441 8.38 -48.06 12.87
C HIS A 441 9.07 -47.21 11.79
N ASN A 442 10.04 -47.85 11.12
CA ASN A 442 10.58 -47.55 9.78
C ASN A 442 10.46 -46.11 9.26
N VAL A 443 11.34 -45.23 9.73
CA VAL A 443 11.62 -43.95 9.05
C VAL A 443 12.36 -44.26 7.74
N ARG A 444 11.73 -43.98 6.60
CA ARG A 444 12.40 -43.98 5.28
C ARG A 444 13.46 -42.88 5.28
N LYS A 445 14.73 -43.23 5.51
CA LYS A 445 15.87 -42.31 5.50
C LYS A 445 16.15 -41.82 4.08
N LYS A 446 16.15 -40.49 3.87
CA LYS A 446 16.47 -39.84 2.57
C LYS A 446 17.96 -40.06 2.21
N ILE A 447 18.24 -40.25 0.92
CA ILE A 447 19.59 -40.28 0.35
C ILE A 447 20.17 -38.86 0.46
N GLY A 448 21.26 -38.68 1.22
CA GLY A 448 21.93 -37.38 1.42
C GLY A 448 21.89 -36.81 2.85
N SER A 449 21.22 -37.45 3.81
CA SER A 449 21.29 -37.04 5.23
C SER A 449 22.70 -37.23 5.80
N LYS A 450 23.15 -36.32 6.66
CA LYS A 450 24.49 -36.43 7.25
C LYS A 450 24.57 -37.70 8.11
N PRO A 451 25.74 -38.34 8.23
CA PRO A 451 25.91 -39.50 9.10
C PRO A 451 25.41 -39.25 10.53
N PHE A 452 25.60 -38.04 11.05
CA PHE A 452 25.16 -37.60 12.37
C PHE A 452 23.63 -37.67 12.56
N ASP A 453 22.85 -37.16 11.58
CA ASP A 453 21.37 -37.18 11.60
C ASP A 453 20.81 -38.60 11.71
N LYS A 454 21.52 -39.58 11.11
CA LYS A 454 21.10 -40.98 11.09
C LYS A 454 21.24 -41.65 12.46
N GLN A 455 22.02 -41.07 13.37
CA GLN A 455 22.42 -41.66 14.65
C GLN A 455 21.80 -40.95 15.86
N TYR A 456 21.64 -39.62 15.81
CA TYR A 456 21.27 -38.82 16.99
C TYR A 456 19.98 -37.99 16.86
N ASP A 457 19.20 -38.19 15.79
CA ASP A 457 17.98 -37.44 15.42
C ASP A 457 18.24 -35.99 14.95
N SER A 458 17.21 -35.13 15.00
CA SER A 458 17.24 -33.75 14.49
C SER A 458 18.34 -32.90 15.11
N ILE A 459 19.12 -32.21 14.26
CA ILE A 459 20.15 -31.26 14.68
C ILE A 459 19.50 -29.97 15.15
N CYS A 460 19.80 -29.51 16.37
CA CYS A 460 19.41 -28.18 16.83
C CYS A 460 20.27 -27.09 16.16
N VAL A 461 21.59 -27.28 16.14
CA VAL A 461 22.55 -26.29 15.60
C VAL A 461 23.49 -26.96 14.59
N TYR A 462 23.50 -26.46 13.36
CA TYR A 462 24.46 -26.83 12.33
C TYR A 462 25.33 -25.62 11.93
N ILE A 463 26.65 -25.81 11.96
CA ILE A 463 27.60 -24.88 11.35
C ILE A 463 28.25 -25.57 10.15
N SER A 464 28.22 -24.91 9.00
CA SER A 464 28.73 -25.47 7.74
C SER A 464 30.24 -25.55 7.68
N LYS A 465 30.78 -26.60 7.07
CA LYS A 465 32.22 -26.78 6.78
C LYS A 465 32.89 -25.60 6.06
N LEU A 466 32.11 -24.75 5.40
CA LEU A 466 32.59 -23.56 4.69
C LEU A 466 32.78 -22.35 5.62
N SER A 467 32.24 -22.39 6.84
CA SER A 467 32.37 -21.34 7.83
C SER A 467 33.77 -21.34 8.44
N LYS A 468 34.40 -20.16 8.50
CA LYS A 468 35.76 -19.99 9.02
C LYS A 468 35.83 -19.33 10.39
N SER A 469 34.72 -18.85 10.93
CA SER A 469 34.60 -18.36 12.31
C SER A 469 33.13 -18.22 12.68
N CYS A 470 32.79 -18.67 13.88
CA CYS A 470 31.46 -18.47 14.47
C CYS A 470 31.58 -18.63 15.98
N VAL A 471 30.92 -17.77 16.76
CA VAL A 471 30.92 -17.84 18.22
C VAL A 471 29.53 -18.22 18.69
N ILE A 472 29.42 -19.28 19.49
CA ILE A 472 28.19 -19.69 20.18
C ILE A 472 28.39 -19.49 21.69
N GLU A 473 27.50 -18.73 22.32
CA GLU A 473 27.57 -18.43 23.76
C GLU A 473 26.24 -18.69 24.47
N ASN A 474 26.29 -19.28 25.66
CA ASN A 474 25.13 -19.50 26.53
C ASN A 474 24.01 -20.27 25.81
N ALA A 475 24.33 -21.45 25.27
CA ALA A 475 23.39 -22.23 24.47
C ALA A 475 22.91 -23.48 25.22
N ASN A 476 21.60 -23.75 25.15
CA ASN A 476 21.01 -25.02 25.58
C ASN A 476 20.42 -25.74 24.36
N LEU A 477 20.97 -26.91 24.04
CA LEU A 477 20.62 -27.66 22.84
C LEU A 477 20.54 -29.17 23.09
N ARG A 478 19.87 -29.89 22.19
CA ARG A 478 19.84 -31.37 22.21
C ARG A 478 20.97 -31.96 21.39
N ASN A 479 21.06 -31.53 20.13
CA ASN A 479 22.01 -32.06 19.16
C ASN A 479 22.75 -30.93 18.44
N GLY A 480 24.07 -30.98 18.36
CA GLY A 480 24.89 -30.00 17.66
C GLY A 480 25.83 -30.66 16.66
N PHE A 481 25.93 -30.12 15.44
CA PHE A 481 26.89 -30.57 14.45
C PHE A 481 27.65 -29.38 13.89
N ILE A 482 28.93 -29.29 14.24
CA ILE A 482 29.76 -28.12 13.98
C ILE A 482 30.89 -28.55 13.07
N GLU A 483 30.93 -27.97 11.87
CA GLU A 483 32.00 -28.21 10.89
C GLU A 483 32.67 -26.89 10.53
N GLY A 484 33.97 -26.90 10.23
CA GLY A 484 34.67 -25.73 9.69
C GLY A 484 35.98 -25.44 10.41
N ALA A 485 36.25 -24.17 10.72
CA ALA A 485 37.44 -23.79 11.48
C ALA A 485 37.16 -22.59 12.39
N LYS A 486 37.97 -22.45 13.45
CA LYS A 486 38.00 -21.28 14.35
C LYS A 486 36.64 -20.88 14.94
N HIS A 487 35.83 -21.88 15.28
CA HIS A 487 34.59 -21.65 16.02
C HIS A 487 34.86 -21.58 17.53
N GLY A 488 34.20 -20.65 18.21
CA GLY A 488 34.24 -20.51 19.67
C GLY A 488 32.94 -21.03 20.30
N LEU A 489 33.04 -21.93 21.26
CA LEU A 489 31.91 -22.48 21.99
C LEU A 489 32.06 -22.16 23.48
N ASN A 490 31.19 -21.31 24.03
CA ASN A 490 31.27 -20.82 25.40
C ASN A 490 29.97 -21.10 26.17
N ASN A 491 30.05 -21.79 27.32
CA ASN A 491 28.90 -22.10 28.18
C ASN A 491 27.77 -22.81 27.39
N ILE A 492 28.05 -24.03 26.94
CA ILE A 492 27.15 -24.85 26.13
C ILE A 492 26.65 -26.01 26.97
N LYS A 493 25.32 -26.18 27.05
CA LYS A 493 24.67 -27.34 27.64
C LYS A 493 24.00 -28.17 26.54
N CYS A 494 24.48 -29.39 26.34
CA CYS A 494 24.03 -30.32 25.32
C CYS A 494 23.44 -31.58 25.96
N THR A 495 22.14 -31.80 25.78
CA THR A 495 21.41 -32.89 26.45
C THR A 495 21.49 -34.25 25.74
N ASN A 496 22.10 -34.34 24.56
CA ASN A 496 22.29 -35.61 23.84
C ASN A 496 23.66 -35.70 23.16
N ALA A 497 23.86 -35.10 21.99
CA ALA A 497 25.11 -35.27 21.25
C ALA A 497 25.62 -33.98 20.59
N ILE A 498 26.91 -33.70 20.72
CA ILE A 498 27.59 -32.67 19.94
C ILE A 498 28.80 -33.27 19.22
N GLN A 499 28.88 -33.05 17.92
CA GLN A 499 30.03 -33.43 17.10
C GLN A 499 30.67 -32.21 16.48
N ILE A 500 32.00 -32.12 16.63
CA ILE A 500 32.84 -31.03 16.11
C ILE A 500 33.86 -31.63 15.14
N ASN A 501 33.89 -31.12 13.92
CA ASN A 501 34.83 -31.49 12.87
C ASN A 501 35.56 -30.23 12.38
N GLY A 502 36.89 -30.28 12.25
CA GLY A 502 37.63 -29.13 11.74
C GLY A 502 38.95 -28.86 12.42
N ARG A 503 39.31 -27.59 12.57
CA ARG A 503 40.55 -27.16 13.24
C ARG A 503 40.39 -25.82 13.94
N ASP A 504 41.27 -25.58 14.91
CA ASP A 504 41.41 -24.31 15.61
C ASP A 504 40.17 -23.85 16.39
N HIS A 505 39.28 -24.78 16.81
CA HIS A 505 38.13 -24.44 17.64
C HIS A 505 38.54 -24.10 19.07
N THR A 506 37.88 -23.12 19.67
CA THR A 506 38.02 -22.78 21.09
C THR A 506 36.77 -23.22 21.85
N MET A 507 36.96 -23.86 23.00
CA MET A 507 35.87 -24.39 23.82
C MET A 507 36.09 -24.01 25.28
N HIS A 508 35.06 -23.45 25.90
CA HIS A 508 35.04 -23.08 27.30
C HIS A 508 33.68 -23.45 27.91
N ASP A 509 33.67 -24.30 28.94
CA ASP A 509 32.45 -24.74 29.64
C ASP A 509 31.42 -25.38 28.68
N VAL A 510 31.79 -26.52 28.08
CA VAL A 510 30.94 -27.30 27.17
C VAL A 510 30.57 -28.62 27.87
N ASP A 511 29.33 -28.73 28.31
CA ASP A 511 28.75 -29.90 28.95
C ASP A 511 27.87 -30.66 27.96
N ALA A 512 28.19 -31.93 27.67
CA ALA A 512 27.48 -32.74 26.69
C ALA A 512 27.45 -34.23 27.09
N VAL A 513 26.29 -34.88 26.95
CA VAL A 513 26.15 -36.33 27.21
C VAL A 513 27.03 -37.16 26.28
N ILE A 514 27.05 -36.80 24.99
CA ILE A 514 27.92 -37.40 23.97
C ILE A 514 28.71 -36.27 23.29
N PHE A 515 30.03 -36.32 23.42
CA PHE A 515 30.94 -35.34 22.83
C PHE A 515 31.89 -36.04 21.84
N ILE A 516 31.85 -35.64 20.57
CA ILE A 516 32.70 -36.19 19.50
C ILE A 516 33.54 -35.06 18.93
N ASP A 517 34.85 -35.12 19.16
CA ASP A 517 35.81 -34.15 18.64
C ASP A 517 36.74 -34.80 17.60
N ASN A 518 36.49 -34.51 16.32
CA ASN A 518 37.34 -34.92 15.21
C ASN A 518 38.25 -33.78 14.75
N SER A 519 38.51 -32.79 15.60
CA SER A 519 39.37 -31.66 15.24
C SER A 519 40.86 -32.01 15.35
N THR A 520 41.68 -31.45 14.46
CA THR A 520 43.14 -31.55 14.58
C THR A 520 43.60 -30.53 15.64
N ARG A 521 43.88 -31.00 16.86
CA ARG A 521 44.12 -30.19 18.07
C ARG A 521 45.27 -29.17 17.99
N SER A 522 45.12 -28.08 18.74
CA SER A 522 46.11 -27.50 19.68
C SER A 522 45.35 -27.11 20.97
N PRO A 523 46.01 -27.07 22.15
CA PRO A 523 45.64 -27.82 23.37
C PRO A 523 44.32 -27.39 24.04
N ILE A 524 43.52 -28.40 24.43
CA ILE A 524 42.29 -28.23 25.19
C ILE A 524 42.63 -28.33 26.69
N SER A 525 42.37 -27.26 27.45
CA SER A 525 42.17 -27.36 28.90
C SER A 525 40.80 -27.97 29.15
N VAL A 526 40.72 -29.30 29.16
CA VAL A 526 39.51 -30.02 29.56
C VAL A 526 39.34 -29.78 31.06
N THR A 527 38.37 -28.97 31.45
CA THR A 527 37.99 -28.86 32.87
C THR A 527 36.61 -29.49 33.08
N LYS A 528 36.70 -30.70 33.62
CA LYS A 528 35.69 -31.60 34.23
C LYS A 528 34.69 -32.34 33.33
N LEU A 529 34.93 -33.67 33.36
CA LEU A 529 34.05 -34.81 33.09
C LEU A 529 32.79 -34.79 33.96
#